data_AF-A0A4R1N5S4-F1
#
_entry.id   AF-A0A4R1N5S4-F1
#
_cell.length_a   1.000
_cell.length_b   1.000
_cell.length_c   1.000
_cell.angle_alpha   90.00
_cell.angle_beta   90.00
_cell.angle_gamma   90.00
#
_symmetry.space_group_name_H-M   'P 1'
#
loop_
_entity.id
_entity.type
_entity.pdbx_description
1 polymer ?
#
loop_
_entity_poly.entity_id
_entity_poly.type
_entity_poly.pdbx_seq_one_letter_code
_entity_poly.pdbx_strand_id
1 'polypeptide(L)'
;MKTSLGLLEVAGLALAVKAADRMVKAADVKITGIERTNGSGWMLVSVTGDVASVKAAITDGAALARLEHGWVADRVIARPAAALASWIAPKGASAVSEQETGDTEPSPPGPAPAHSESAAIPAPAAGCNLCHDPACTRRKGEPRGACLHYALHHAQRGDL
;
A
#
# COMPACT_ATOMS: atom_id res chain seq x y z
N MET A 1 -11.45 -22.62 14.66
CA MET A 1 -11.78 -21.31 15.28
C MET A 1 -12.49 -20.48 14.21
N LYS A 2 -13.61 -19.81 14.53
CA LYS A 2 -14.35 -19.00 13.53
C LYS A 2 -13.75 -17.58 13.52
N THR A 3 -13.09 -17.22 12.43
CA THR A 3 -12.40 -15.93 12.28
C THR A 3 -13.39 -14.81 11.95
N SER A 4 -13.16 -13.64 12.55
CA SER A 4 -13.86 -12.40 12.21
C SER A 4 -13.22 -11.73 10.98
N LEU A 5 -13.98 -10.92 10.26
CA LEU A 5 -13.51 -10.14 9.11
C LEU A 5 -13.65 -8.65 9.42
N GLY A 6 -12.58 -7.89 9.19
CA GLY A 6 -12.55 -6.44 9.21
C GLY A 6 -12.32 -5.91 7.81
N LEU A 7 -13.02 -4.83 7.46
CA LEU A 7 -12.96 -4.16 6.16
C LEU A 7 -12.76 -2.66 6.40
N LEU A 8 -11.73 -2.09 5.79
CA LEU A 8 -11.46 -0.65 5.79
C LEU A 8 -11.24 -0.18 4.36
N GLU A 9 -12.14 0.65 3.86
CA GLU A 9 -12.04 1.28 2.55
C GLU A 9 -11.53 2.72 2.69
N VAL A 10 -10.51 3.05 1.90
CA VAL A 10 -9.86 4.36 1.91
C VAL A 10 -9.56 4.86 0.49
N ALA A 11 -9.41 6.17 0.34
CA ALA A 11 -8.98 6.80 -0.90
C ALA A 11 -7.45 6.72 -1.05
N GLY A 12 -7.00 6.01 -2.07
CA GLY A 12 -5.59 5.93 -2.46
C GLY A 12 -4.80 4.77 -1.82
N LEU A 13 -3.91 4.17 -2.61
CA LEU A 13 -3.06 3.05 -2.18
C LEU A 13 -2.10 3.42 -1.06
N ALA A 14 -1.53 4.63 -1.07
CA ALA A 14 -0.61 5.07 -0.03
C ALA A 14 -1.28 5.11 1.35
N LEU A 15 -2.51 5.64 1.43
CA LEU A 15 -3.28 5.65 2.66
C LEU A 15 -3.71 4.23 3.06
N ALA A 16 -4.05 3.37 2.09
CA ALA A 16 -4.37 1.97 2.37
C ALA A 16 -3.21 1.23 3.03
N VAL A 17 -1.99 1.37 2.50
CA VAL A 17 -0.78 0.77 3.09
C VAL A 17 -0.50 1.35 4.48
N LYS A 18 -0.63 2.67 4.65
CA LYS A 18 -0.44 3.34 5.95
C LYS A 18 -1.46 2.86 7.01
N ALA A 19 -2.72 2.74 6.62
CA ALA A 19 -3.78 2.23 7.48
C ALA A 19 -3.55 0.73 7.80
N ALA A 20 -3.12 -0.07 6.83
CA ALA A 20 -2.80 -1.48 7.03
C ALA A 20 -1.69 -1.68 8.07
N ASP A 21 -0.58 -0.92 7.96
CA ASP A 21 0.51 -0.91 8.95
C ASP A 21 0.01 -0.52 10.34
N ARG A 22 -0.84 0.51 10.42
CA ARG A 22 -1.42 0.95 11.69
C ARG A 22 -2.31 -0.13 12.33
N MET A 23 -3.15 -0.79 11.53
CA MET A 23 -4.07 -1.84 11.99
C MET A 23 -3.34 -3.04 12.60
N VAL A 24 -2.31 -3.57 11.93
CA VAL A 24 -1.56 -4.74 12.44
C VAL A 24 -0.67 -4.41 13.65
N LYS A 25 -0.30 -3.14 13.84
CA LYS A 25 0.39 -2.66 15.05
C LYS A 25 -0.54 -2.43 16.23
N ALA A 26 -1.83 -2.20 15.97
CA ALA A 26 -2.82 -1.88 16.99
C ALA A 26 -3.39 -3.13 17.69
N ALA A 27 -3.47 -4.25 16.98
CA ALA A 27 -4.03 -5.49 17.50
C ALA A 27 -3.52 -6.72 16.74
N ASP A 28 -3.66 -7.90 17.33
CA ASP A 28 -3.33 -9.17 16.70
C ASP A 28 -4.33 -9.53 15.60
N VAL A 29 -4.03 -9.08 14.38
CA VAL A 29 -4.82 -9.33 13.16
C VAL A 29 -3.89 -9.61 11.98
N LYS A 30 -4.38 -10.38 11.00
CA LYS A 30 -3.67 -10.67 9.76
C LYS A 30 -4.34 -9.96 8.59
N ILE A 31 -3.56 -9.28 7.76
CA ILE A 31 -4.05 -8.70 6.50
C ILE A 31 -4.32 -9.84 5.51
N THR A 32 -5.54 -9.90 4.99
CA THR A 32 -5.92 -10.89 3.98
C THR A 32 -5.77 -10.34 2.56
N GLY A 33 -5.86 -9.03 2.38
CA GLY A 33 -5.65 -8.39 1.09
C GLY A 33 -5.75 -6.88 1.13
N ILE A 34 -5.14 -6.24 0.14
CA ILE A 34 -5.33 -4.83 -0.21
C ILE A 34 -5.80 -4.82 -1.67
N GLU A 35 -7.07 -4.50 -1.88
CA GLU A 35 -7.75 -4.65 -3.16
C GLU A 35 -8.15 -3.30 -3.73
N ARG A 36 -8.01 -3.13 -5.05
CA ARG A 36 -8.50 -1.96 -5.76
C ARG A 36 -10.00 -2.10 -5.93
N THR A 37 -10.77 -1.05 -5.65
CA THR A 37 -12.19 -1.03 -5.98
C THR A 37 -12.43 -0.37 -7.33
N ASN A 38 -13.65 -0.51 -7.86
CA ASN A 38 -13.99 -0.03 -9.20
C ASN A 38 -14.25 1.49 -9.16
N GLY A 39 -13.22 2.27 -9.52
CA GLY A 39 -13.32 3.73 -9.66
C GLY A 39 -12.83 4.52 -8.44
N SER A 40 -12.82 5.85 -8.56
CA SER A 40 -12.51 6.83 -7.49
C SER A 40 -11.16 6.70 -6.78
N GLY A 41 -10.29 5.78 -7.22
CA GLY A 41 -9.01 5.51 -6.59
C GLY A 41 -9.13 4.89 -5.20
N TRP A 42 -10.26 4.26 -4.88
CA TRP A 42 -10.48 3.64 -3.58
C TRP A 42 -9.83 2.26 -3.48
N MET A 43 -9.49 1.92 -2.25
CA MET A 43 -8.73 0.73 -1.88
C MET A 43 -9.35 0.12 -0.64
N LEU A 44 -9.58 -1.19 -0.67
CA LEU A 44 -10.10 -1.96 0.44
C LEU A 44 -8.97 -2.73 1.12
N VAL A 45 -8.74 -2.50 2.40
CA VAL A 45 -7.89 -3.32 3.26
C VAL A 45 -8.77 -4.28 4.04
N SER A 46 -8.49 -5.57 3.92
CA SER A 46 -9.21 -6.63 4.63
C SER A 46 -8.29 -7.28 5.67
N VAL A 47 -8.80 -7.50 6.88
CA VAL A 47 -8.08 -8.11 8.00
C VAL A 47 -8.90 -9.21 8.67
N THR A 48 -8.24 -10.19 9.27
CA THR A 48 -8.89 -11.28 10.01
C THR A 48 -8.23 -11.51 11.37
N GLY A 49 -9.01 -12.04 12.30
CA GLY A 49 -8.58 -12.33 13.67
C GLY A 49 -9.77 -12.59 14.58
N ASP A 50 -9.56 -12.46 15.88
CA ASP A 50 -10.65 -12.48 16.86
C ASP A 50 -11.48 -11.20 16.79
N VAL A 51 -12.76 -11.28 17.17
CA VAL A 51 -13.69 -10.15 17.04
C VAL A 51 -13.22 -8.90 17.77
N ALA A 52 -12.57 -9.04 18.92
CA ALA A 52 -12.04 -7.92 19.69
C ALA A 52 -10.85 -7.28 18.99
N SER A 53 -9.88 -8.08 18.55
CA SER A 53 -8.70 -7.62 17.81
C SER A 53 -9.09 -6.92 16.50
N VAL A 54 -10.02 -7.50 15.74
CA VAL A 54 -10.53 -6.90 14.50
C VAL A 54 -11.23 -5.55 14.76
N LYS A 55 -12.03 -5.43 15.82
CA LYS A 55 -12.65 -4.15 16.21
C LYS A 55 -11.62 -3.10 16.58
N ALA A 56 -10.61 -3.47 17.37
CA ALA A 56 -9.54 -2.57 17.77
C ALA A 56 -8.74 -2.07 16.55
N ALA A 57 -8.32 -3.00 15.68
CA ALA A 57 -7.62 -2.69 14.44
C ALA A 57 -8.42 -1.73 13.55
N ILE A 58 -9.68 -2.06 13.24
CA ILE A 58 -10.52 -1.22 12.38
C ILE A 58 -10.77 0.16 12.97
N THR A 59 -10.99 0.26 14.29
CA THR A 59 -11.21 1.55 14.96
C THR A 59 -10.00 2.47 14.80
N ASP A 60 -8.80 1.95 15.04
CA ASP A 60 -7.56 2.72 14.96
C ASP A 60 -7.16 3.06 13.51
N GLY A 61 -7.27 2.09 12.59
CA GLY A 61 -7.06 2.32 11.16
C GLY A 61 -8.03 3.34 10.56
N ALA A 62 -9.31 3.28 10.94
CA ALA A 62 -10.31 4.24 10.49
C ALA A 62 -10.10 5.64 11.11
N ALA A 63 -9.62 5.74 12.35
CA ALA A 63 -9.23 7.01 12.94
C ALA A 63 -8.11 7.70 12.15
N LEU A 64 -7.07 6.95 11.77
CA LEU A 64 -6.00 7.44 10.89
C LEU A 64 -6.54 7.88 9.53
N ALA A 65 -7.39 7.07 8.90
CA ALA A 65 -7.96 7.39 7.60
C ALA A 65 -8.82 8.66 7.64
N ARG A 66 -9.55 8.89 8.74
CA ARG A 66 -10.34 10.12 8.94
C ARG A 66 -9.44 11.34 9.15
N LEU A 67 -8.35 11.20 9.89
CA LEU A 67 -7.36 12.27 10.10
C LEU A 67 -6.74 12.73 8.77
N GLU A 68 -6.48 11.79 7.86
CA GLU A 68 -5.90 12.03 6.54
C GLU A 68 -6.96 12.36 5.48
N HIS A 69 -8.22 12.59 5.87
CA HIS A 69 -9.34 12.91 4.99
C HIS A 69 -9.58 11.90 3.84
N GLY A 70 -9.20 10.64 4.03
CA GLY A 70 -9.31 9.59 3.01
C GLY A 70 -10.13 8.38 3.45
N TRP A 71 -10.85 8.44 4.57
CA TRP A 71 -11.79 7.40 4.96
C TRP A 71 -13.00 7.35 4.02
N VAL A 72 -13.35 6.16 3.54
CA VAL A 72 -14.55 5.93 2.72
C VAL A 72 -15.58 5.13 3.52
N ALA A 73 -15.21 3.96 4.04
CA ALA A 73 -16.09 3.11 4.82
C ALA A 73 -15.30 2.16 5.73
N ASP A 74 -15.92 1.70 6.82
CA ASP A 74 -15.39 0.61 7.64
C ASP A 74 -16.49 -0.36 8.10
N ARG A 75 -16.12 -1.63 8.34
CA ARG A 75 -17.03 -2.65 8.86
C ARG A 75 -16.30 -3.78 9.58
N VAL A 76 -16.95 -4.30 10.64
CA VAL A 76 -16.57 -5.54 11.30
C VAL A 76 -17.69 -6.56 11.18
N ILE A 77 -17.35 -7.77 10.75
CA ILE A 77 -18.25 -8.91 10.66
C ILE A 77 -17.71 -9.98 11.63
N ALA A 78 -18.31 -10.07 12.82
CA ALA A 78 -17.88 -10.96 13.89
C ALA A 78 -17.97 -12.45 13.55
N ARG A 79 -18.89 -12.81 12.64
CA ARG A 79 -19.10 -14.18 12.18
C ARG A 79 -19.52 -14.16 10.72
N PRO A 80 -18.56 -14.06 9.79
CA PRO A 80 -18.86 -14.09 8.37
C PRO A 80 -19.58 -15.40 7.98
N ALA A 81 -20.50 -15.31 7.02
CA ALA A 81 -21.14 -16.49 6.46
C ALA A 81 -20.10 -17.36 5.74
N ALA A 82 -20.30 -18.68 5.71
CA ALA A 82 -19.35 -19.62 5.08
C ALA A 82 -19.09 -19.30 3.59
N ALA A 83 -20.07 -18.75 2.89
CA ALA A 83 -19.94 -18.31 1.50
C ALA A 83 -18.90 -17.18 1.30
N LEU A 84 -18.49 -16.48 2.36
CA LEU A 84 -17.48 -15.43 2.32
C LEU A 84 -16.05 -15.94 2.56
N ALA A 85 -15.83 -17.27 2.61
CA ALA A 85 -14.52 -17.84 2.90
C ALA A 85 -13.40 -17.33 1.96
N SER A 86 -13.72 -17.08 0.68
CA SER A 86 -12.77 -16.54 -0.31
C SER A 86 -12.29 -15.11 -0.02
N TRP A 87 -13.03 -14.35 0.80
CA TRP A 87 -12.65 -13.00 1.24
C TRP A 87 -11.78 -13.00 2.50
N ILE A 88 -11.83 -14.11 3.25
CA ILE A 88 -11.07 -14.33 4.49
C ILE A 88 -9.71 -14.96 4.18
N ALA A 89 -9.60 -15.74 3.12
CA ALA A 89 -8.34 -16.35 2.72
C ALA A 89 -7.33 -15.27 2.27
N PRO A 90 -6.04 -15.39 2.65
CA PRO A 90 -5.01 -14.47 2.19
C PRO A 90 -4.88 -14.54 0.67
N LYS A 91 -5.08 -13.41 -0.01
CA LYS A 91 -4.92 -13.28 -1.45
C LYS A 91 -3.47 -12.86 -1.74
N GLY A 92 -2.59 -13.84 -1.95
CA GLY A 92 -1.28 -13.59 -2.56
C GLY A 92 -0.12 -13.20 -1.64
N ALA A 93 -0.10 -13.63 -0.38
CA ALA A 93 1.14 -13.63 0.39
C ALA A 93 2.04 -14.77 -0.12
N SER A 94 3.03 -14.45 -0.98
CA SER A 94 4.25 -15.25 -1.00
C SER A 94 4.78 -15.28 0.43
N ALA A 95 4.93 -16.47 0.99
CA ALA A 95 5.43 -16.66 2.34
C ALA A 95 6.75 -15.90 2.52
N VAL A 96 6.71 -14.75 3.20
CA VAL A 96 7.89 -14.24 3.86
C VAL A 96 7.98 -15.05 5.12
N SER A 97 8.86 -16.06 5.12
CA SER A 97 9.16 -16.85 6.30
C SER A 97 9.57 -15.90 7.42
N GLU A 98 8.85 -15.93 8.53
CA GLU A 98 9.35 -15.42 9.80
C GLU A 98 10.67 -16.14 10.09
N GLN A 99 11.81 -15.47 9.82
CA GLN A 99 13.07 -15.90 10.39
C GLN A 99 13.00 -15.55 11.86
N GLU A 100 12.84 -16.58 12.70
CA GLU A 100 13.12 -16.51 14.13
C GLU A 100 14.55 -15.96 14.27
N THR A 101 14.67 -14.72 14.74
CA THR A 101 15.96 -14.15 15.13
C THR A 101 16.37 -14.85 16.42
N GLY A 102 17.05 -15.99 16.28
CA GLY A 102 17.71 -16.65 17.39
C GLY A 102 18.73 -15.71 18.03
N ASP A 103 18.69 -15.64 19.35
CA ASP A 103 19.61 -14.88 20.21
C ASP A 103 21.06 -15.10 19.78
N THR A 104 21.66 -14.11 19.13
CA THR A 104 23.12 -13.98 19.05
C THR A 104 23.49 -12.77 19.88
N GLU A 105 24.13 -13.04 21.01
CA GLU A 105 24.76 -12.08 21.91
C GLU A 105 25.64 -11.11 21.10
N PRO A 106 25.49 -9.78 21.25
CA PRO A 106 26.22 -8.82 20.44
C PRO A 106 27.69 -8.76 20.87
N SER A 107 28.58 -9.15 19.95
CA SER A 107 30.02 -8.91 20.06
C SER A 107 30.32 -7.40 20.09
N PRO A 108 31.34 -6.93 20.83
CA PRO A 108 31.59 -5.49 20.99
C PRO A 108 31.93 -4.80 19.65
N PRO A 109 31.56 -3.52 19.49
CA PRO A 109 31.80 -2.81 18.24
C PRO A 109 33.31 -2.61 18.02
N GLY A 110 33.81 -3.18 16.94
CA GLY A 110 35.11 -2.81 16.38
C GLY A 110 35.13 -1.34 15.95
N PRO A 111 36.32 -0.72 15.85
CA PRO A 111 36.44 0.70 15.56
C PRO A 111 35.76 1.06 14.24
N ALA A 112 34.94 2.11 14.29
CA ALA A 112 34.13 2.59 13.18
C ALA A 112 35.00 2.83 11.92
N PRO A 113 34.61 2.28 10.75
CA PRO A 113 35.25 2.64 9.50
C PRO A 113 34.90 4.09 9.16
N ALA A 114 35.92 4.85 8.80
CA ALA A 114 35.79 6.22 8.34
C ALA A 114 34.81 6.31 7.16
N HIS A 115 33.93 7.30 7.23
CA HIS A 115 32.98 7.65 6.19
C HIS A 115 33.71 7.86 4.86
N SER A 116 33.50 6.97 3.89
CA SER A 116 33.69 7.30 2.48
C SER A 116 32.37 7.86 1.95
N GLU A 117 32.42 9.10 1.48
CA GLU A 117 31.32 9.76 0.78
C GLU A 117 30.79 8.84 -0.34
N SER A 118 29.57 8.35 -0.17
CA SER A 118 28.86 7.60 -1.21
C SER A 118 28.47 8.58 -2.30
N ALA A 119 29.18 8.52 -3.41
CA ALA A 119 28.86 9.23 -4.64
C ALA A 119 27.41 8.95 -5.04
N ALA A 120 26.64 10.02 -5.18
CA ALA A 120 25.26 9.99 -5.65
C ALA A 120 25.16 9.21 -6.97
N ILE A 121 24.28 8.21 -7.01
CA ILE A 121 23.86 7.55 -8.24
C ILE A 121 23.21 8.62 -9.12
N PRO A 122 23.73 8.92 -10.33
CA PRO A 122 23.10 9.91 -11.19
C PRO A 122 21.73 9.41 -11.63
N ALA A 123 20.70 10.25 -11.44
CA ALA A 123 19.36 9.99 -11.94
C ALA A 123 19.40 9.73 -13.45
N PRO A 124 18.60 8.77 -13.98
CA PRO A 124 18.56 8.52 -15.42
C PRO A 124 18.13 9.78 -16.18
N ALA A 125 18.82 10.05 -17.29
CA ALA A 125 18.67 11.25 -18.09
C ALA A 125 17.20 11.52 -18.48
N ALA A 126 16.83 12.80 -18.36
CA ALA A 126 15.48 13.31 -18.49
C ALA A 126 14.90 13.11 -19.91
N GLY A 127 14.15 12.02 -20.09
CA GLY A 127 13.27 11.81 -21.25
C GLY A 127 11.80 11.82 -20.86
N CYS A 128 10.93 12.15 -21.80
CA CYS A 128 9.48 12.10 -21.60
C CYS A 128 9.02 10.64 -21.41
N ASN A 129 8.67 10.26 -20.18
CA ASN A 129 8.13 8.92 -19.86
C ASN A 129 6.71 8.63 -20.40
N LEU A 130 6.12 9.57 -21.15
CA LEU A 130 4.80 9.41 -21.76
C LEU A 130 4.90 8.87 -23.19
N CYS A 131 5.79 9.47 -23.99
CA CYS A 131 5.95 9.12 -25.41
C CYS A 131 7.30 8.47 -25.75
N HIS A 132 8.29 8.57 -24.86
CA HIS A 132 9.66 8.07 -25.04
C HIS A 132 10.38 8.55 -26.32
N ASP A 133 9.88 9.61 -26.95
CA ASP A 133 10.49 10.19 -28.13
C ASP A 133 11.71 11.06 -27.73
N PRO A 134 12.90 10.84 -28.33
CA PRO A 134 14.11 11.60 -28.04
C PRO A 134 14.05 13.08 -28.48
N ALA A 135 13.16 13.45 -29.40
CA ALA A 135 12.89 14.84 -29.78
C ALA A 135 11.88 15.54 -28.84
N CYS A 136 11.24 14.79 -27.93
CA CYS A 136 10.30 15.36 -26.97
C CYS A 136 11.04 15.98 -25.78
N THR A 137 10.96 17.30 -25.67
CA THR A 137 11.65 18.10 -24.65
C THR A 137 11.04 18.01 -23.25
N ARG A 138 9.88 17.37 -23.10
CA ARG A 138 9.14 17.22 -21.84
C ARG A 138 9.90 16.37 -20.82
N ARG A 139 10.01 16.83 -19.58
CA ARG A 139 10.66 16.11 -18.46
C ARG A 139 9.65 15.50 -17.49
N LYS A 140 10.10 14.48 -16.74
CA LYS A 140 9.32 13.85 -15.67
C LYS A 140 9.01 14.89 -14.58
N GLY A 141 7.72 15.19 -14.38
CA GLY A 141 7.24 16.19 -13.42
C GLY A 141 6.52 17.38 -14.07
N GLU A 142 6.78 17.65 -15.35
CA GLU A 142 6.09 18.71 -16.10
C GLU A 142 4.65 18.32 -16.45
N PRO A 143 3.76 19.28 -16.78
CA PRO A 143 2.41 18.98 -17.25
C PRO A 143 2.41 18.03 -18.45
N ARG A 144 1.41 17.14 -18.53
CA ARG A 144 1.30 16.19 -19.65
C ARG A 144 1.10 16.90 -20.99
N GLY A 145 0.42 18.05 -20.98
CA GLY A 145 0.21 18.91 -22.16
C GLY A 145 1.48 19.44 -22.82
N ALA A 146 2.62 19.42 -22.12
CA ALA A 146 3.92 19.79 -22.70
C ALA A 146 4.56 18.66 -23.53
N CYS A 147 3.92 17.48 -23.62
CA CYS A 147 4.39 16.41 -24.50
C CYS A 147 4.06 16.71 -25.97
N LEU A 148 5.04 16.58 -26.86
CA LEU A 148 4.85 16.72 -28.32
C LEU A 148 3.73 15.82 -28.87
N HIS A 149 3.55 14.63 -28.29
CA HIS A 149 2.54 13.65 -28.69
C HIS A 149 1.27 13.69 -27.83
N TYR A 150 1.07 14.74 -27.01
CA TYR A 150 -0.05 14.79 -26.07
C TYR A 150 -1.40 14.60 -26.76
N ALA A 151 -1.65 15.31 -27.87
CA ALA A 151 -2.90 15.22 -28.61
C ALA A 151 -3.15 13.82 -29.19
N LEU A 152 -2.11 13.13 -29.66
CA LEU A 152 -2.21 11.78 -30.22
C LEU A 152 -2.47 10.73 -29.14
N HIS A 153 -1.77 10.81 -28.00
CA HIS A 153 -2.00 9.91 -26.88
C HIS A 153 -3.34 10.17 -26.17
N HIS A 154 -3.85 11.40 -26.19
CA HIS A 154 -5.13 11.78 -25.60
C HIS A 154 -6.30 11.35 -26.48
N ALA A 155 -6.21 11.53 -27.80
CA ALA A 155 -7.22 11.06 -28.75
C ALA A 155 -7.39 9.52 -28.70
N GLN A 156 -6.30 8.77 -28.49
CA GLN A 156 -6.35 7.31 -28.35
C GLN A 156 -6.94 6.82 -27.02
N ARG A 157 -7.06 7.68 -26.01
CA ARG A 157 -7.60 7.33 -24.68
C ARG A 157 -9.06 7.73 -24.46
N GLY A 158 -9.67 8.42 -25.42
CA GLY A 158 -11.11 8.69 -25.43
C GLY A 158 -11.59 9.77 -24.44
N ASP A 159 -10.70 10.62 -23.93
CA ASP A 159 -11.04 11.66 -22.94
C ASP A 159 -11.47 12.99 -23.60
N LEU A 160 -12.46 12.97 -24.50
CA LEU A 160 -13.13 14.17 -25.03
C LEU A 160 -14.57 14.28 -24.52
#